data_AF-A0A3D2VBB0-F1
#
_entry.id   AF-A0A3D2VBB0-F1
#
_cell.length_a   1.000
_cell.length_b   1.000
_cell.length_c   1.000
_cell.angle_alpha   90.00
_cell.angle_beta   90.00
_cell.angle_gamma   90.00
#
_symmetry.space_group_name_H-M   'P 1'
#
loop_
_entity.id
_entity.type
_entity.pdbx_description
1 polymer ?
#
loop_
_entity_poly.entity_id
_entity_poly.type
_entity_poly.pdbx_seq_one_letter_code
_entity_poly.pdbx_strand_id
1 'polypeptide(L)'
;MKDYYQIFAYFNQAADPGKQTRNGNQTPITDYYDPMRLAEANALRAEIPKLEANQQARHQAGEEPFQVWLKEAIANPEAAAIDARPSDPIVHLPLDEGKGKTAADSAKKDRKGNLKGPELWDEGVEGKAFKTDGASFIDLGKTTNFDRQDRFSFGCWIKPTGDASGSPIGKMAENKNNRGFILDSSGGTLQVMISNEWPLNSIMVHTAEKLTPDEWQHVFVTYDGSSKAAGVKVYVNGEQRKLAVIADCLTSTIHNLQPLLIGRRYGGEKGSPFKGLIDDVRIYDRMLSQTEVAALAGEDRVSPLLKVESLTEDQKDILREYYLKKHDDEYKKIAGELRKANDRIASLTLPASTVMVMQDVATPRETFILTRGQYDQPSDTKVSPTPLLRLTDPGNESPENRLGLANWLFQDNHPLTSRVAVNRYWTLLFGRGIVPTLE
;
A
#
# COMPACT_ATOMS: atom_id res chain seq x y z
N MET A 1 8.28 -23.17 42.99
CA MET A 1 7.36 -22.04 42.73
C MET A 1 7.93 -21.10 41.66
N LYS A 2 9.19 -20.66 41.75
CA LYS A 2 9.89 -19.89 40.69
C LYS A 2 9.75 -20.51 39.30
N ASP A 3 10.07 -21.80 39.23
CA ASP A 3 9.91 -22.71 38.10
C ASP A 3 8.57 -22.57 37.35
N TYR A 4 7.46 -22.57 38.08
CA TYR A 4 6.12 -22.37 37.49
C TYR A 4 6.01 -21.01 36.80
N TYR A 5 6.48 -19.94 37.44
CA TYR A 5 6.42 -18.60 36.87
C TYR A 5 7.38 -18.42 35.68
N GLN A 6 8.48 -19.19 35.61
CA GLN A 6 9.37 -19.22 34.44
C GLN A 6 8.69 -19.89 33.23
N ILE A 7 7.84 -20.90 33.45
CA ILE A 7 7.00 -21.44 32.37
C ILE A 7 5.88 -20.48 32.01
N PHE A 8 5.19 -19.92 33.00
CA PHE A 8 4.14 -18.92 32.79
C PHE A 8 4.65 -17.71 32.00
N ALA A 9 5.91 -17.30 32.18
CA ALA A 9 6.51 -16.18 31.46
C ALA A 9 6.50 -16.37 29.93
N TYR A 10 6.53 -17.61 29.40
CA TYR A 10 6.32 -17.87 27.97
C TYR A 10 4.91 -17.50 27.51
N PHE A 11 3.90 -17.75 28.35
CA PHE A 11 2.48 -17.56 28.00
C PHE A 11 1.96 -16.16 28.35
N ASN A 12 2.63 -15.46 29.27
CA ASN A 12 2.31 -14.06 29.61
C ASN A 12 2.63 -13.06 28.48
N GLN A 13 3.08 -13.54 27.33
CA GLN A 13 3.43 -12.72 26.17
C GLN A 13 2.31 -12.62 25.13
N ALA A 14 1.17 -13.31 25.28
CA ALA A 14 0.13 -13.29 24.26
C ALA A 14 -0.44 -11.88 24.00
N ALA A 15 -0.49 -11.51 22.72
CA ALA A 15 -1.08 -10.26 22.23
C ALA A 15 -2.61 -10.32 22.03
N ASP A 16 -3.22 -11.49 22.26
CA ASP A 16 -4.67 -11.68 22.15
C ASP A 16 -5.41 -10.87 23.23
N PRO A 17 -6.44 -10.08 22.86
CA PRO A 17 -7.25 -9.31 23.80
C PRO A 17 -8.16 -10.17 24.71
N GLY A 18 -8.23 -11.49 24.49
CA GLY A 18 -8.97 -12.44 25.32
C GLY A 18 -10.50 -12.40 25.12
N LYS A 19 -10.99 -11.70 24.09
CA LYS A 19 -12.42 -11.57 23.79
C LYS A 19 -12.68 -11.66 22.30
N GLN A 20 -13.41 -12.69 21.87
CA GLN A 20 -13.93 -12.78 20.50
C GLN A 20 -15.24 -11.99 20.34
N THR A 21 -15.43 -11.40 19.17
CA THR A 21 -16.64 -10.66 18.82
C THR A 21 -17.30 -11.30 17.59
N ARG A 22 -18.60 -11.05 17.38
CA ARG A 22 -19.32 -11.54 16.19
C ARG A 22 -19.01 -10.72 14.92
N ASN A 23 -18.12 -9.72 15.01
CA ASN A 23 -17.84 -8.75 13.95
C ASN A 23 -16.61 -9.13 13.10
N GLY A 24 -16.24 -10.42 13.07
CA GLY A 24 -15.10 -10.93 12.29
C GLY A 24 -13.87 -11.27 13.15
N ASN A 25 -12.79 -11.64 12.47
CA ASN A 25 -11.54 -12.08 13.10
C ASN A 25 -10.94 -10.98 13.99
N GLN A 26 -10.52 -11.36 15.20
CA GLN A 26 -9.83 -10.46 16.13
C GLN A 26 -8.31 -10.56 15.96
N THR A 27 -7.61 -9.45 16.13
CA THR A 27 -6.14 -9.46 16.15
C THR A 27 -5.64 -10.31 17.33
N PRO A 28 -4.57 -11.10 17.15
CA PRO A 28 -3.67 -11.09 15.99
C PRO A 28 -4.25 -11.86 14.79
N ILE A 29 -4.12 -11.29 13.60
CA ILE A 29 -4.55 -11.90 12.34
C ILE A 29 -3.40 -11.91 11.33
N THR A 30 -3.40 -12.91 10.46
CA THR A 30 -2.58 -12.91 9.24
C THR A 30 -3.46 -13.04 8.00
N ASP A 31 -2.92 -12.58 6.88
CA ASP A 31 -3.57 -12.66 5.58
C ASP A 31 -3.32 -14.06 4.98
N TYR A 32 -4.39 -14.75 4.58
CA TYR A 32 -4.30 -16.03 3.88
C TYR A 32 -4.39 -15.81 2.38
N TYR A 33 -3.38 -16.30 1.67
CA TYR A 33 -3.29 -16.22 0.22
C TYR A 33 -3.51 -17.61 -0.39
N ASP A 34 -4.25 -17.67 -1.49
CA ASP A 34 -4.49 -18.90 -2.22
C ASP A 34 -3.23 -19.31 -3.00
N PRO A 35 -2.63 -20.49 -2.72
CA PRO A 35 -1.40 -20.93 -3.38
C PRO A 35 -1.52 -21.05 -4.90
N MET A 36 -2.70 -21.43 -5.43
CA MET A 36 -2.91 -21.56 -6.88
C MET A 36 -2.92 -20.19 -7.55
N ARG A 37 -3.59 -19.21 -6.93
CA ARG A 37 -3.60 -17.82 -7.43
C ARG A 37 -2.21 -17.19 -7.37
N LEU A 38 -1.44 -17.48 -6.31
CA LEU A 38 -0.05 -17.03 -6.22
C LEU A 38 0.84 -17.70 -7.27
N ALA A 39 0.64 -18.97 -7.58
CA ALA A 39 1.38 -19.65 -8.65
C ALA A 39 1.10 -19.03 -10.02
N GLU A 40 -0.16 -18.73 -10.33
CA GLU A 40 -0.55 -18.01 -11.56
C GLU A 40 0.07 -16.59 -11.59
N ALA A 41 0.00 -15.84 -10.49
CA ALA A 41 0.60 -14.53 -10.39
C ALA A 41 2.13 -14.56 -10.60
N ASN A 42 2.82 -15.57 -10.08
CA ASN A 42 4.25 -15.75 -10.25
C ASN A 42 4.62 -16.12 -11.70
N ALA A 43 3.79 -16.93 -12.37
CA ALA A 43 3.97 -17.23 -13.80
C ALA A 43 3.84 -15.95 -14.65
N LEU A 44 2.80 -15.14 -14.41
CA LEU A 44 2.63 -13.86 -15.10
C LEU A 44 3.78 -12.89 -14.82
N ARG A 45 4.28 -12.82 -13.57
CA ARG A 45 5.46 -12.01 -13.24
C ARG A 45 6.71 -12.43 -14.01
N ALA A 46 6.87 -13.72 -14.30
CA ALA A 46 7.98 -14.20 -15.12
C ALA A 46 7.88 -13.77 -16.59
N GLU A 47 6.68 -13.43 -17.08
CA GLU A 47 6.47 -12.91 -18.44
C GLU A 47 6.70 -11.39 -18.55
N ILE A 48 6.57 -10.64 -17.45
CA ILE A 48 6.72 -9.17 -17.43
C ILE A 48 8.03 -8.70 -18.09
N PRO A 49 9.22 -9.26 -17.77
CA PRO A 49 10.47 -8.81 -18.40
C PRO A 49 10.49 -8.96 -19.93
N LYS A 50 9.79 -9.99 -20.46
CA LYS A 50 9.67 -10.20 -21.90
C LYS A 50 8.76 -9.16 -22.54
N LEU A 51 7.63 -8.84 -21.91
CA LEU A 51 6.73 -7.79 -22.38
C LEU A 51 7.40 -6.42 -22.34
N GLU A 52 8.17 -6.12 -21.29
CA GLU A 52 8.98 -4.91 -21.19
C GLU A 52 10.06 -4.85 -22.28
N ALA A 53 10.76 -5.95 -22.54
CA ALA A 53 11.75 -6.02 -23.62
C ALA A 53 11.13 -5.81 -25.01
N ASN A 54 9.94 -6.39 -25.26
CA ASN A 54 9.20 -6.17 -26.51
C ASN A 54 8.77 -4.71 -26.66
N GLN A 55 8.31 -4.09 -25.58
CA GLN A 55 7.94 -2.68 -25.60
C GLN A 55 9.15 -1.79 -25.93
N GLN A 56 10.32 -2.08 -25.33
CA GLN A 56 11.55 -1.36 -25.59
C GLN A 56 12.04 -1.55 -27.04
N ALA A 57 11.96 -2.77 -27.56
CA ALA A 57 12.30 -3.05 -28.96
C ALA A 57 11.36 -2.31 -29.93
N ARG A 58 10.05 -2.26 -29.65
CA ARG A 58 9.09 -1.48 -30.45
C ARG A 58 9.36 0.01 -30.35
N HIS A 59 9.72 0.53 -29.18
CA HIS A 59 10.12 1.93 -29.02
C HIS A 59 11.29 2.29 -29.95
N GLN A 60 12.30 1.42 -30.08
CA GLN A 60 13.43 1.64 -30.99
C GLN A 60 13.03 1.53 -32.47
N ALA A 61 12.23 0.53 -32.81
CA ALA A 61 11.74 0.32 -34.19
C ALA A 61 10.75 1.42 -34.65
N GLY A 62 10.09 2.09 -33.70
CA GLY A 62 9.13 3.17 -33.95
C GLY A 62 9.76 4.48 -34.42
N GLU A 63 11.09 4.61 -34.47
CA GLU A 63 11.77 5.85 -34.88
C GLU A 63 11.44 6.25 -36.33
N GLU A 64 11.51 5.31 -37.27
CA GLU A 64 11.21 5.59 -38.69
C GLU A 64 9.75 6.04 -38.90
N PRO A 65 8.73 5.31 -38.39
CA PRO A 65 7.34 5.79 -38.42
C PRO A 65 7.13 7.14 -37.70
N PHE A 66 7.82 7.37 -36.59
CA PHE A 66 7.76 8.64 -35.86
C PHE A 66 8.26 9.81 -36.71
N GLN A 67 9.38 9.68 -37.43
CA GLN A 67 9.90 10.74 -38.28
C GLN A 67 8.94 11.10 -39.43
N VAL A 68 8.26 10.09 -40.00
CA VAL A 68 7.22 10.30 -41.02
C VAL A 68 6.05 11.11 -40.43
N TRP A 69 5.51 10.66 -39.30
CA TRP A 69 4.43 11.36 -38.61
C TRP A 69 4.83 12.78 -38.20
N LEU A 70 6.04 12.97 -37.69
CA LEU A 70 6.53 14.28 -37.23
C LEU A 70 6.54 15.29 -38.38
N LYS A 71 7.01 14.88 -39.56
CA LYS A 71 7.00 15.73 -40.75
C LYS A 71 5.58 16.14 -41.17
N GLU A 72 4.62 15.22 -41.10
CA GLU A 72 3.21 15.51 -41.41
C GLU A 72 2.57 16.42 -40.35
N ALA A 73 2.84 16.17 -39.06
CA ALA A 73 2.33 16.93 -37.95
C ALA A 73 2.84 18.39 -37.95
N ILE A 74 4.12 18.60 -38.28
CA ILE A 74 4.70 19.95 -38.45
C ILE A 74 4.10 20.64 -39.69
N ALA A 75 3.85 19.91 -40.77
CA ALA A 75 3.26 20.49 -41.98
C ALA A 75 1.80 20.91 -41.80
N ASN A 76 1.06 20.30 -40.87
CA ASN A 76 -0.33 20.65 -40.56
C ASN A 76 -0.66 20.59 -39.06
N PRO A 77 -0.16 21.55 -38.24
CA PRO A 77 -0.30 21.51 -36.79
C PRO A 77 -1.75 21.69 -36.30
N GLU A 78 -2.61 22.35 -37.09
CA GLU A 78 -4.02 22.61 -36.69
C GLU A 78 -4.94 21.42 -36.92
N ALA A 79 -4.61 20.52 -37.87
CA ALA A 79 -5.38 19.30 -38.11
C ALA A 79 -5.04 18.17 -37.13
N ALA A 80 -3.88 18.25 -36.47
CA ALA A 80 -3.51 17.35 -35.40
C ALA A 80 -4.28 17.75 -34.14
N ALA A 81 -5.46 17.18 -33.91
CA ALA A 81 -6.15 17.28 -32.63
C ALA A 81 -5.30 16.57 -31.56
N ILE A 82 -4.44 17.33 -30.89
CA ILE A 82 -3.46 16.81 -29.95
C ILE A 82 -4.05 16.83 -28.55
N ASP A 83 -4.55 15.68 -28.13
CA ASP A 83 -4.93 15.44 -26.74
C ASP A 83 -3.93 14.47 -26.11
N ALA A 84 -2.98 15.03 -25.36
CA ALA A 84 -1.98 14.28 -24.62
C ALA A 84 -2.51 13.70 -23.30
N ARG A 85 -3.80 13.91 -22.96
CA ARG A 85 -4.37 13.31 -21.75
C ARG A 85 -4.24 11.79 -21.82
N PRO A 86 -3.74 11.14 -20.76
CA PRO A 86 -3.69 9.69 -20.69
C PRO A 86 -5.12 9.15 -20.79
N SER A 87 -5.29 8.10 -21.58
CA SER A 87 -6.52 7.31 -21.53
C SER A 87 -6.52 6.44 -20.27
N ASP A 88 -7.60 5.69 -20.09
CA ASP A 88 -7.56 4.43 -19.33
C ASP A 88 -7.13 4.45 -17.85
N PRO A 89 -7.61 5.41 -17.03
CA PRO A 89 -7.44 5.31 -15.58
C PRO A 89 -8.08 4.03 -15.05
N ILE A 90 -7.49 3.45 -14.00
CA ILE A 90 -8.08 2.33 -13.26
C ILE A 90 -9.05 2.80 -12.17
N VAL A 91 -9.09 4.11 -11.87
CA VAL A 91 -10.10 4.84 -11.08
C VAL A 91 -10.19 6.25 -11.66
N HIS A 92 -11.40 6.70 -11.99
CA HIS A 92 -11.65 8.11 -12.34
C HIS A 92 -12.98 8.56 -11.72
N LEU A 93 -12.89 9.50 -10.78
CA LEU A 93 -14.04 10.19 -10.20
C LEU A 93 -14.06 11.62 -10.73
N PRO A 94 -14.92 11.93 -11.73
CA PRO A 94 -15.09 13.31 -12.18
C PRO A 94 -15.58 14.23 -11.05
N LEU A 95 -16.42 13.72 -10.15
CA LEU A 95 -17.05 14.47 -9.04
C LEU A 95 -18.04 15.57 -9.50
N ASP A 96 -18.63 15.36 -10.68
CA ASP A 96 -19.60 16.25 -11.31
C ASP A 96 -21.06 16.06 -10.83
N GLU A 97 -21.34 15.19 -9.86
CA GLU A 97 -22.72 14.84 -9.50
C GLU A 97 -23.50 16.04 -8.93
N GLY A 98 -22.84 16.90 -8.16
CA GLY A 98 -23.42 18.11 -7.55
C GLY A 98 -24.50 17.88 -6.50
N LYS A 99 -24.90 16.63 -6.27
CA LYS A 99 -25.89 16.18 -5.28
C LYS A 99 -25.81 14.66 -5.07
N GLY A 100 -26.44 14.19 -4.01
CA GLY A 100 -26.48 12.79 -3.61
C GLY A 100 -25.26 12.36 -2.80
N LYS A 101 -25.30 11.10 -2.35
CA LYS A 101 -24.29 10.48 -1.49
C LYS A 101 -23.43 9.44 -2.19
N THR A 102 -23.31 9.54 -3.52
CA THR A 102 -22.52 8.61 -4.32
C THR A 102 -21.70 9.37 -5.34
N ALA A 103 -20.47 8.92 -5.56
CA ALA A 103 -19.60 9.35 -6.65
C ALA A 103 -19.44 8.21 -7.65
N ALA A 104 -19.78 8.44 -8.91
CA ALA A 104 -19.62 7.49 -9.99
C ALA A 104 -18.15 7.37 -10.38
N ASP A 105 -17.70 6.15 -10.62
CA ASP A 105 -16.38 5.90 -11.18
C ASP A 105 -16.49 5.62 -12.68
N SER A 106 -16.07 6.59 -13.49
CA SER A 106 -16.16 6.52 -14.96
C SER A 106 -15.23 5.45 -15.54
N ALA A 107 -14.19 5.05 -14.81
CA ALA A 107 -13.28 3.97 -15.21
C ALA A 107 -13.92 2.57 -15.12
N LYS A 108 -14.86 2.35 -14.18
CA LYS A 108 -15.60 1.10 -14.04
C LYS A 108 -17.05 1.38 -13.65
N LYS A 109 -17.97 1.22 -14.62
CA LYS A 109 -19.42 1.50 -14.49
C LYS A 109 -20.08 0.92 -13.24
N ASP A 110 -19.65 -0.25 -12.78
CA ASP A 110 -20.26 -0.94 -11.63
C ASP A 110 -19.67 -0.51 -10.27
N ARG A 111 -18.60 0.29 -10.26
CA ARG A 111 -17.98 0.81 -9.05
C ARG A 111 -18.50 2.21 -8.75
N LYS A 112 -18.77 2.47 -7.48
CA LYS A 112 -19.19 3.79 -6.98
C LYS A 112 -18.61 4.03 -5.60
N GLY A 113 -18.23 5.28 -5.35
CA GLY A 113 -17.81 5.76 -4.04
C GLY A 113 -19.03 6.12 -3.21
N ASN A 114 -19.00 5.80 -1.92
CA ASN A 114 -20.05 6.19 -0.99
C ASN A 114 -19.59 7.40 -0.17
N LEU A 115 -20.33 8.49 -0.25
CA LEU A 115 -20.08 9.68 0.56
C LEU A 115 -20.47 9.39 2.02
N LYS A 116 -19.54 9.65 2.93
CA LYS A 116 -19.72 9.62 4.38
C LYS A 116 -19.71 11.06 4.91
N GLY A 117 -20.66 11.39 5.79
CA GLY A 117 -20.83 12.73 6.33
C GLY A 117 -21.95 13.55 5.66
N PRO A 118 -21.98 14.87 5.91
CA PRO A 118 -22.81 15.83 5.19
C PRO A 118 -22.60 15.78 3.68
N GLU A 119 -23.67 15.97 2.92
CA GLU A 119 -23.61 16.05 1.46
C GLU A 119 -23.20 17.48 1.05
N LEU A 120 -21.94 17.64 0.63
CA LEU A 120 -21.38 18.95 0.30
C LEU A 120 -20.75 18.92 -1.09
N TRP A 121 -21.23 19.81 -1.95
CA TRP A 121 -20.79 20.00 -3.32
C TRP A 121 -20.62 21.49 -3.59
N ASP A 122 -19.72 21.86 -4.51
CA ASP A 122 -19.45 23.25 -4.91
C ASP A 122 -19.05 23.32 -6.39
N GLU A 123 -18.77 24.51 -6.92
CA GLU A 123 -18.23 24.64 -8.28
C GLU A 123 -16.81 24.05 -8.38
N GLY A 124 -16.59 23.23 -9.42
CA GLY A 124 -15.31 22.57 -9.71
C GLY A 124 -14.37 23.38 -10.59
N VAL A 125 -13.29 22.74 -11.05
CA VAL A 125 -12.44 23.25 -12.12
C VAL A 125 -13.19 23.19 -13.44
N GLU A 126 -13.85 22.05 -13.68
CA GLU A 126 -14.90 21.88 -14.67
C GLU A 126 -16.11 21.30 -13.93
N GLY A 127 -17.33 21.77 -14.22
CA GLY A 127 -18.53 21.23 -13.60
C GLY A 127 -18.59 21.40 -12.06
N LYS A 128 -18.69 20.29 -11.32
CA LYS A 128 -18.84 20.29 -9.85
C LYS A 128 -17.64 19.67 -9.16
N ALA A 129 -17.48 19.99 -7.88
CA ALA A 129 -16.47 19.38 -7.03
C ALA A 129 -17.07 18.88 -5.71
N PHE A 130 -16.43 17.86 -5.15
CA PHE A 130 -16.75 17.39 -3.81
C PHE A 130 -16.13 18.33 -2.76
N LYS A 131 -16.95 18.78 -1.80
CA LYS A 131 -16.51 19.66 -0.73
C LYS A 131 -16.29 18.88 0.56
N THR A 132 -15.13 19.10 1.16
CA THR A 132 -14.72 18.48 2.41
C THR A 132 -14.68 19.54 3.52
N ASP A 133 -15.36 19.26 4.63
CA ASP A 133 -15.44 20.12 5.82
C ASP A 133 -14.58 19.60 6.99
N GLY A 134 -13.76 18.58 6.73
CA GLY A 134 -13.03 17.83 7.76
C GLY A 134 -13.78 16.61 8.31
N ALA A 135 -15.07 16.47 8.00
CA ALA A 135 -15.89 15.30 8.37
C ALA A 135 -16.31 14.49 7.15
N SER A 136 -16.55 15.16 6.02
CA SER A 136 -17.05 14.56 4.78
C SER A 136 -15.92 13.92 3.97
N PHE A 137 -16.11 12.67 3.53
CA PHE A 137 -15.18 11.95 2.66
C PHE A 137 -15.90 10.92 1.78
N ILE A 138 -15.25 10.45 0.71
CA ILE A 138 -15.78 9.39 -0.16
C ILE A 138 -15.01 8.09 0.10
N ASP A 139 -15.73 7.00 0.29
CA ASP A 139 -15.20 5.64 0.43
C ASP A 139 -15.46 4.83 -0.85
N LEU A 140 -14.39 4.54 -1.61
CA LEU A 140 -14.44 3.75 -2.84
C LEU A 140 -14.25 2.24 -2.59
N GLY A 141 -14.26 1.82 -1.33
CA GLY A 141 -14.08 0.44 -0.91
C GLY A 141 -12.69 -0.10 -1.22
N LYS A 142 -12.57 -1.42 -1.19
CA LYS A 142 -11.30 -2.14 -1.40
C LYS A 142 -10.95 -2.18 -2.88
N THR A 143 -10.36 -1.10 -3.36
CA THR A 143 -9.83 -0.97 -4.72
C THR A 143 -8.32 -0.72 -4.69
N THR A 144 -7.67 -0.79 -5.87
CA THR A 144 -6.27 -0.40 -6.11
C THR A 144 -5.28 -1.00 -5.11
N ASN A 145 -4.90 -2.26 -5.29
CA ASN A 145 -4.00 -3.00 -4.40
C ASN A 145 -2.59 -3.12 -5.02
N PHE A 146 -1.86 -2.01 -5.02
CA PHE A 146 -0.48 -1.96 -5.51
C PHE A 146 0.51 -2.48 -4.47
N ASP A 147 1.55 -3.19 -4.91
CA ASP A 147 2.74 -3.48 -4.12
C ASP A 147 3.87 -2.47 -4.40
N ARG A 148 4.94 -2.51 -3.59
CA ARG A 148 6.09 -1.59 -3.67
C ARG A 148 6.81 -1.64 -5.01
N GLN A 149 6.67 -2.72 -5.76
CA GLN A 149 7.32 -2.92 -7.06
C GLN A 149 6.43 -2.54 -8.24
N ASP A 150 5.14 -2.27 -7.99
CA ASP A 150 4.23 -1.87 -9.04
C ASP A 150 4.48 -0.41 -9.41
N ARG A 151 4.36 -0.12 -10.70
CA ARG A 151 4.35 1.26 -11.22
C ARG A 151 2.93 1.79 -11.13
N PHE A 152 2.74 2.97 -10.56
CA PHE A 152 1.41 3.55 -10.47
C PHE A 152 1.48 5.08 -10.39
N SER A 153 0.36 5.72 -10.70
CA SER A 153 0.23 7.17 -10.63
C SER A 153 -1.15 7.56 -10.11
N PHE A 154 -1.23 8.67 -9.38
CA PHE A 154 -2.49 9.11 -8.78
C PHE A 154 -2.47 10.59 -8.46
N GLY A 155 -3.64 11.22 -8.50
CA GLY A 155 -3.79 12.63 -8.19
C GLY A 155 -5.19 13.14 -8.46
N CYS A 156 -5.35 14.45 -8.31
CA CYS A 156 -6.63 15.15 -8.40
C CYS A 156 -6.40 16.67 -8.47
N TRP A 157 -7.44 17.41 -8.82
CA TRP A 157 -7.50 18.84 -8.54
C TRP A 157 -7.93 19.06 -7.10
N ILE A 158 -7.28 20.02 -6.43
CA ILE A 158 -7.65 20.42 -5.07
C ILE A 158 -7.71 21.94 -4.95
N LYS A 159 -8.61 22.42 -4.09
CA LYS A 159 -8.65 23.79 -3.61
C LYS A 159 -8.61 23.77 -2.08
N PRO A 160 -7.41 23.69 -1.46
CA PRO A 160 -7.29 23.60 -0.03
C PRO A 160 -7.71 24.91 0.65
N THR A 161 -8.21 24.83 1.88
CA THR A 161 -8.58 26.01 2.69
C THR A 161 -7.72 26.08 3.95
N GLY A 162 -7.69 27.25 4.60
CA GLY A 162 -7.00 27.42 5.89
C GLY A 162 -5.49 27.22 5.76
N ASP A 163 -4.93 26.27 6.52
CA ASP A 163 -3.50 25.94 6.50
C ASP A 163 -3.13 24.94 5.39
N ALA A 164 -4.07 24.59 4.52
CA ALA A 164 -3.90 23.63 3.44
C ALA A 164 -3.35 22.28 3.93
N SER A 165 -3.94 21.73 4.99
CA SER A 165 -3.58 20.44 5.57
C SER A 165 -4.61 19.34 5.29
N GLY A 166 -4.18 18.09 5.39
CA GLY A 166 -5.02 16.90 5.29
C GLY A 166 -4.89 16.18 3.94
N SER A 167 -5.48 14.98 3.89
CA SER A 167 -5.21 14.01 2.82
C SER A 167 -6.30 14.02 1.75
N PRO A 168 -6.07 14.57 0.54
CA PRO A 168 -7.02 14.44 -0.55
C PRO A 168 -7.19 12.98 -1.02
N ILE A 169 -6.15 12.14 -0.96
CA ILE A 169 -6.22 10.72 -1.35
C ILE A 169 -5.50 9.86 -0.31
N GLY A 170 -6.18 8.85 0.22
CA GLY A 170 -5.59 7.91 1.18
C GLY A 170 -6.03 6.48 1.00
N LYS A 171 -5.07 5.55 0.95
CA LYS A 171 -5.31 4.10 1.07
C LYS A 171 -4.29 3.52 2.03
N MET A 172 -4.61 3.56 3.32
CA MET A 172 -3.61 3.29 4.35
C MET A 172 -4.22 2.58 5.58
N ALA A 173 -3.46 1.66 6.17
CA ALA A 173 -3.85 0.91 7.35
C ALA A 173 -3.51 1.65 8.63
N GLU A 174 -4.55 2.02 9.37
CA GLU A 174 -4.44 2.57 10.72
C GLU A 174 -3.78 1.55 11.69
N ASN A 175 -4.05 0.26 11.52
CA ASN A 175 -3.65 -0.82 12.44
C ASN A 175 -2.35 -1.58 12.10
N LYS A 176 -1.50 -1.05 11.21
CA LYS A 176 -0.19 -1.61 10.87
C LYS A 176 0.84 -0.50 10.59
N ASN A 177 0.89 0.51 11.45
CA ASN A 177 1.86 1.62 11.36
C ASN A 177 1.88 2.30 9.98
N ASN A 178 0.73 2.64 9.39
CA ASN A 178 0.63 3.37 8.11
C ASN A 178 0.94 2.58 6.83
N ARG A 179 0.74 1.25 6.80
CA ARG A 179 0.90 0.47 5.57
C ARG A 179 -0.04 0.93 4.44
N GLY A 180 0.51 1.27 3.27
CA GLY A 180 -0.23 1.69 2.08
C GLY A 180 0.38 2.91 1.40
N PHE A 181 -0.45 3.75 0.78
CA PHE A 181 -0.01 4.99 0.16
C PHE A 181 -0.98 6.16 0.40
N ILE A 182 -0.44 7.38 0.45
CA ILE A 182 -1.22 8.63 0.60
C ILE A 182 -0.64 9.75 -0.27
N LEU A 183 -1.51 10.68 -0.66
CA LEU A 183 -1.16 12.05 -0.99
C LEU A 183 -1.75 12.93 0.10
N ASP A 184 -0.89 13.67 0.79
CA ASP A 184 -1.23 14.45 1.96
C ASP A 184 -0.65 15.84 1.89
N SER A 185 -1.12 16.74 2.75
CA SER A 185 -0.53 18.05 2.92
C SER A 185 -0.45 18.42 4.40
N SER A 186 0.61 19.12 4.79
CA SER A 186 0.80 19.62 6.15
C SER A 186 1.31 21.06 6.09
N GLY A 187 0.47 22.02 6.45
CA GLY A 187 0.82 23.45 6.40
C GLY A 187 1.16 23.93 4.97
N GLY A 188 0.46 23.37 3.98
CA GLY A 188 0.66 23.58 2.54
C GLY A 188 1.79 22.76 1.91
N THR A 189 2.65 22.10 2.69
CA THR A 189 3.68 21.22 2.13
C THR A 189 3.07 19.88 1.75
N LEU A 190 3.10 19.54 0.46
CA LEU A 190 2.66 18.23 -0.01
C LEU A 190 3.60 17.14 0.48
N GLN A 191 3.00 16.01 0.86
CA GLN A 191 3.67 14.83 1.35
C GLN A 191 3.14 13.61 0.61
N VAL A 192 4.07 12.77 0.15
CA VAL A 192 3.74 11.45 -0.40
C VAL A 192 4.43 10.42 0.47
N MET A 193 3.66 9.43 0.90
CA MET A 193 4.20 8.29 1.63
C MET A 193 3.73 7.00 0.96
N ILE A 194 4.68 6.09 0.75
CA ILE A 194 4.46 4.71 0.29
C ILE A 194 5.14 3.82 1.33
N SER A 195 4.36 3.04 2.09
CA SER A 195 4.83 2.49 3.36
C SER A 195 4.40 1.04 3.57
N ASN A 196 5.32 0.22 4.08
CA ASN A 196 4.98 -1.01 4.78
C ASN A 196 4.73 -0.74 6.27
N GLU A 197 5.60 0.06 6.87
CA GLU A 197 5.60 0.46 8.27
C GLU A 197 6.35 1.80 8.43
N TRP A 198 5.66 2.83 8.89
CA TRP A 198 6.25 4.13 9.17
C TRP A 198 6.85 4.18 10.58
N PRO A 199 8.08 4.73 10.76
CA PRO A 199 9.01 5.21 9.74
C PRO A 199 9.98 4.15 9.21
N LEU A 200 9.96 2.92 9.76
CA LEU A 200 11.05 1.96 9.64
C LEU A 200 11.20 1.30 8.25
N ASN A 201 10.14 1.26 7.45
CA ASN A 201 10.09 0.59 6.15
C ASN A 201 9.16 1.37 5.20
N SER A 202 9.61 2.53 4.76
CA SER A 202 8.80 3.49 3.99
C SER A 202 9.64 4.31 3.00
N ILE A 203 8.95 4.83 1.99
CA ILE A 203 9.35 6.01 1.24
C ILE A 203 8.50 7.17 1.75
N MET A 204 9.13 8.30 2.08
CA MET A 204 8.41 9.55 2.32
C MET A 204 9.17 10.73 1.72
N VAL A 205 8.46 11.55 0.96
CA VAL A 205 9.00 12.74 0.29
C VAL A 205 8.09 13.93 0.49
N HIS A 206 8.69 15.12 0.62
CA HIS A 206 7.99 16.39 0.76
C HIS A 206 8.33 17.33 -0.39
N THR A 207 7.37 18.16 -0.83
CA THR A 207 7.68 19.29 -1.70
C THR A 207 8.42 20.39 -0.94
N ALA A 208 9.35 21.07 -1.60
CA ALA A 208 9.98 22.27 -1.03
C ALA A 208 9.01 23.47 -1.01
N GLU A 209 8.21 23.60 -2.07
CA GLU A 209 7.21 24.65 -2.23
C GLU A 209 5.88 24.23 -1.60
N LYS A 210 5.14 25.24 -1.13
CA LYS A 210 3.83 25.06 -0.51
C LYS A 210 2.72 25.29 -1.54
N LEU A 211 1.60 24.59 -1.32
CA LEU A 211 0.32 24.91 -1.93
C LEU A 211 -0.15 26.29 -1.47
N THR A 212 -0.92 26.94 -2.34
CA THR A 212 -1.58 28.20 -2.08
C THR A 212 -3.02 27.90 -1.62
N PRO A 213 -3.39 28.27 -0.39
CA PRO A 213 -4.79 28.17 0.05
C PRO A 213 -5.72 28.95 -0.87
N ASP A 214 -6.95 28.46 -0.99
CA ASP A 214 -8.05 29.07 -1.73
C ASP A 214 -7.82 29.22 -3.24
N GLU A 215 -6.86 28.49 -3.81
CA GLU A 215 -6.59 28.39 -5.24
C GLU A 215 -6.68 26.94 -5.75
N TRP A 216 -7.19 26.75 -6.97
CA TRP A 216 -7.21 25.44 -7.60
C TRP A 216 -5.81 25.05 -8.05
N GLN A 217 -5.36 23.88 -7.61
CA GLN A 217 -4.07 23.31 -8.00
C GLN A 217 -4.22 21.82 -8.33
N HIS A 218 -3.70 21.41 -9.48
CA HIS A 218 -3.64 19.99 -9.86
C HIS A 218 -2.44 19.34 -9.16
N VAL A 219 -2.69 18.38 -8.27
CA VAL A 219 -1.65 17.68 -7.51
C VAL A 219 -1.58 16.23 -7.97
N PHE A 220 -0.39 15.79 -8.37
CA PHE A 220 -0.24 14.48 -9.00
C PHE A 220 1.07 13.80 -8.63
N VAL A 221 1.03 12.47 -8.53
CA VAL A 221 2.15 11.63 -8.13
C VAL A 221 2.35 10.55 -9.18
N THR A 222 3.61 10.29 -9.55
CA THR A 222 3.99 9.12 -10.36
C THR A 222 5.07 8.33 -9.64
N TYR A 223 4.99 7.01 -9.72
CA TYR A 223 5.95 6.11 -9.08
C TYR A 223 6.38 4.98 -10.03
N ASP A 224 7.69 4.71 -10.05
CA ASP A 224 8.33 3.78 -10.99
C ASP A 224 8.50 2.34 -10.49
N GLY A 225 8.04 2.02 -9.28
CA GLY A 225 8.16 0.69 -8.68
C GLY A 225 9.56 0.35 -8.13
N SER A 226 10.50 1.29 -8.14
CA SER A 226 11.90 1.04 -7.72
C SER A 226 12.06 0.68 -6.23
N SER A 227 11.04 0.92 -5.42
CA SER A 227 11.11 0.90 -3.95
C SER A 227 12.08 1.94 -3.40
N LYS A 228 12.30 3.02 -4.16
CA LYS A 228 13.17 4.14 -3.80
C LYS A 228 12.46 5.48 -3.90
N ALA A 229 12.85 6.42 -3.04
CA ALA A 229 12.37 7.80 -3.06
C ALA A 229 12.66 8.50 -4.40
N ALA A 230 13.79 8.18 -5.05
CA ALA A 230 14.13 8.69 -6.39
C ALA A 230 13.11 8.29 -7.48
N GLY A 231 12.36 7.21 -7.25
CA GLY A 231 11.30 6.74 -8.13
C GLY A 231 9.98 7.49 -7.99
N VAL A 232 9.82 8.31 -6.94
CA VAL A 232 8.63 9.13 -6.70
C VAL A 232 8.83 10.51 -7.31
N LYS A 233 7.88 10.93 -8.14
CA LYS A 233 7.79 12.31 -8.64
C LYS A 233 6.46 12.92 -8.21
N VAL A 234 6.49 14.18 -7.81
CA VAL A 234 5.31 14.96 -7.44
C VAL A 234 5.21 16.16 -8.36
N TYR A 235 4.01 16.42 -8.85
CA TYR A 235 3.69 17.48 -9.78
C TYR A 235 2.64 18.41 -9.17
N VAL A 236 2.79 19.71 -9.39
CA VAL A 236 1.76 20.71 -9.08
C VAL A 236 1.55 21.55 -10.33
N ASN A 237 0.31 21.56 -10.84
CA ASN A 237 -0.07 22.22 -12.09
C ASN A 237 0.75 21.74 -13.30
N GLY A 238 0.97 20.42 -13.39
CA GLY A 238 1.71 19.81 -14.51
C GLY A 238 3.23 19.87 -14.40
N GLU A 239 3.76 20.72 -13.51
CA GLU A 239 5.19 20.88 -13.29
C GLU A 239 5.73 20.01 -12.17
N GLN A 240 6.85 19.32 -12.43
CA GLN A 240 7.53 18.50 -11.43
C GLN A 240 8.17 19.37 -10.34
N ARG A 241 7.93 19.04 -9.08
CA ARG A 241 8.53 19.73 -7.93
C ARG A 241 9.81 19.05 -7.45
N LYS A 242 10.70 19.85 -6.86
CA LYS A 242 11.85 19.33 -6.10
C LYS A 242 11.37 18.72 -4.78
N LEU A 243 11.97 17.59 -4.42
CA LEU A 243 11.58 16.80 -3.27
C LEU A 243 12.68 16.73 -2.22
N ALA A 244 12.30 16.90 -0.96
CA ALA A 244 13.11 16.50 0.19
C ALA A 244 12.76 15.05 0.56
N VAL A 245 13.78 14.20 0.67
CA VAL A 245 13.62 12.79 1.08
C VAL A 245 13.64 12.72 2.61
N ILE A 246 12.56 12.17 3.18
CA ILE A 246 12.40 12.00 4.63
C ILE A 246 12.67 10.55 5.04
N ALA A 247 12.25 9.58 4.22
CA ALA A 247 12.55 8.16 4.41
C ALA A 247 12.74 7.47 3.05
N ASP A 248 13.66 6.51 2.99
CA ASP A 248 13.98 5.74 1.78
C ASP A 248 14.48 4.32 2.10
N CYS A 249 13.67 3.56 2.85
CA CYS A 249 14.02 2.22 3.35
C CYS A 249 12.97 1.15 3.00
N LEU A 250 12.11 1.41 2.01
CA LEU A 250 11.04 0.49 1.63
C LEU A 250 11.59 -0.80 1.01
N THR A 251 11.36 -1.92 1.67
CA THR A 251 11.81 -3.27 1.25
C THR A 251 10.70 -4.31 1.32
N SER A 252 9.63 -4.03 2.06
CA SER A 252 8.52 -4.96 2.30
C SER A 252 7.22 -4.48 1.65
N THR A 253 6.27 -5.40 1.50
CA THR A 253 5.03 -5.17 0.74
C THR A 253 4.19 -4.00 1.27
N ILE A 254 3.59 -3.21 0.39
CA ILE A 254 2.62 -2.16 0.80
C ILE A 254 1.16 -2.63 0.68
N HIS A 255 0.94 -3.88 0.27
CA HIS A 255 -0.38 -4.47 0.14
C HIS A 255 -1.20 -4.32 1.42
N ASN A 256 -2.44 -3.87 1.24
CA ASN A 256 -3.38 -3.70 2.33
C ASN A 256 -4.83 -3.76 1.82
N LEU A 257 -5.70 -4.30 2.67
CA LEU A 257 -7.13 -4.44 2.38
C LEU A 257 -7.97 -3.22 2.82
N GLN A 258 -7.34 -2.07 3.03
CA GLN A 258 -8.07 -0.87 3.44
C GLN A 258 -8.79 -0.23 2.26
N PRO A 259 -9.89 0.49 2.51
CA PRO A 259 -10.56 1.23 1.45
C PRO A 259 -9.66 2.33 0.89
N LEU A 260 -9.89 2.68 -0.38
CA LEU A 260 -9.41 3.94 -0.94
C LEU A 260 -10.39 5.04 -0.52
N LEU A 261 -9.86 6.09 0.09
CA LEU A 261 -10.61 7.21 0.62
C LEU A 261 -10.21 8.50 -0.08
N ILE A 262 -11.20 9.34 -0.40
CA ILE A 262 -11.01 10.68 -0.96
C ILE A 262 -11.41 11.71 0.09
N GLY A 263 -10.52 12.63 0.39
CA GLY A 263 -10.67 13.66 1.43
C GLY A 263 -10.26 13.22 2.85
N ARG A 264 -9.68 12.01 2.99
CA ARG A 264 -9.19 11.52 4.28
C ARG A 264 -8.12 10.43 4.10
N ARG A 265 -7.23 10.30 5.09
CA ARG A 265 -6.16 9.30 5.15
C ARG A 265 -6.64 7.90 5.57
N TYR A 266 -7.48 7.86 6.61
CA TYR A 266 -8.06 6.63 7.19
C TYR A 266 -9.53 6.85 7.59
N GLY A 267 -10.32 5.77 7.67
CA GLY A 267 -11.73 5.85 8.05
C GLY A 267 -12.01 6.16 9.54
N GLY A 268 -11.03 5.98 10.42
CA GLY A 268 -11.13 6.23 11.87
C GLY A 268 -10.94 7.70 12.28
N GLU A 269 -10.97 7.97 13.59
CA GLU A 269 -10.90 9.33 14.17
C GLU A 269 -9.61 10.09 13.81
N LYS A 270 -8.49 9.40 13.59
CA LYS A 270 -7.16 9.99 13.27
C LYS A 270 -6.93 10.24 11.78
N GLY A 271 -7.98 10.48 11.01
CA GLY A 271 -7.94 10.39 9.55
C GLY A 271 -7.24 11.51 8.78
N SER A 272 -6.58 12.49 9.40
CA SER A 272 -5.97 13.65 8.70
C SER A 272 -6.89 14.22 7.61
N PRO A 273 -8.10 14.67 7.97
CA PRO A 273 -9.11 15.00 6.99
C PRO A 273 -8.72 16.25 6.20
N PHE A 274 -8.91 16.19 4.89
CA PHE A 274 -8.72 17.35 4.01
C PHE A 274 -9.86 18.35 4.22
N LYS A 275 -9.55 19.64 4.02
CA LYS A 275 -10.53 20.73 4.07
C LYS A 275 -10.42 21.59 2.82
N GLY A 276 -11.49 21.63 2.05
CA GLY A 276 -11.52 22.34 0.77
C GLY A 276 -12.29 21.56 -0.29
N LEU A 277 -12.00 21.84 -1.56
CA LEU A 277 -12.63 21.15 -2.70
C LEU A 277 -11.68 20.12 -3.30
N ILE A 278 -12.23 19.00 -3.74
CA ILE A 278 -11.53 17.96 -4.50
C ILE A 278 -12.32 17.71 -5.78
N ASP A 279 -11.61 17.62 -6.89
CA ASP A 279 -12.17 17.43 -8.20
C ASP A 279 -11.32 16.46 -9.02
N ASP A 280 -11.95 15.75 -9.96
CA ASP A 280 -11.31 15.02 -11.04
C ASP A 280 -10.21 14.00 -10.59
N VAL A 281 -10.53 13.16 -9.62
CA VAL A 281 -9.61 12.16 -9.04
C VAL A 281 -9.27 11.07 -10.06
N ARG A 282 -7.97 10.79 -10.25
CA ARG A 282 -7.46 9.71 -11.12
C ARG A 282 -6.46 8.80 -10.42
N ILE A 283 -6.51 7.52 -10.76
CA ILE A 283 -5.47 6.53 -10.44
C ILE A 283 -5.18 5.66 -11.67
N TYR A 284 -3.91 5.41 -11.92
CA TYR A 284 -3.37 4.58 -13.01
C TYR A 284 -2.48 3.48 -12.44
N ASP A 285 -2.52 2.30 -13.06
CA ASP A 285 -1.66 1.12 -12.80
C ASP A 285 -0.34 1.17 -13.60
N ARG A 286 0.08 2.38 -13.95
CA ARG A 286 1.35 2.66 -14.62
C ARG A 286 1.91 4.01 -14.17
N MET A 287 3.20 4.19 -14.41
CA MET A 287 3.83 5.50 -14.30
C MET A 287 3.38 6.36 -15.50
N LEU A 288 2.79 7.52 -15.23
CA LEU A 288 2.54 8.53 -16.25
C LEU A 288 3.81 9.33 -16.54
N SER A 289 3.92 9.85 -17.76
CA SER A 289 4.99 10.80 -18.10
C SER A 289 4.62 12.24 -17.75
N GLN A 290 5.61 13.12 -17.73
CA GLN A 290 5.39 14.54 -17.45
C GLN A 290 4.40 15.17 -18.44
N THR A 291 4.46 14.79 -19.71
CA THR A 291 3.54 15.28 -20.75
C THR A 291 2.09 14.87 -20.47
N GLU A 292 1.87 13.63 -20.03
CA GLU A 292 0.53 13.16 -19.65
C GLU A 292 0.01 13.88 -18.40
N VAL A 293 0.86 14.08 -17.39
CA VAL A 293 0.48 14.80 -16.16
C VAL A 293 0.20 16.28 -16.42
N ALA A 294 0.97 16.92 -17.29
CA ALA A 294 0.73 18.30 -17.73
C ALA A 294 -0.62 18.43 -18.46
N ALA A 295 -0.94 17.49 -19.35
CA ALA A 295 -2.22 17.48 -20.05
C ALA A 295 -3.43 17.31 -19.11
N LEU A 296 -3.28 16.52 -18.02
CA LEU A 296 -4.29 16.43 -16.95
C LEU A 296 -4.46 17.74 -16.17
N ALA A 297 -3.39 18.53 -16.05
CA ALA A 297 -3.42 19.86 -15.44
C ALA A 297 -3.94 20.96 -16.40
N GLY A 298 -4.36 20.61 -17.61
CA GLY A 298 -4.79 21.58 -18.63
C GLY A 298 -3.64 22.24 -19.40
N GLU A 299 -2.41 21.74 -19.26
CA GLU A 299 -1.22 22.27 -19.94
C GLU A 299 -0.90 21.42 -21.19
N ASP A 300 -0.96 22.03 -22.38
CA ASP A 300 -0.57 21.39 -23.63
C ASP A 300 0.93 21.57 -23.91
N ARG A 301 1.68 20.47 -23.83
CA ARG A 301 3.13 20.43 -24.09
C ARG A 301 3.51 19.91 -25.48
N VAL A 302 2.55 19.46 -26.27
CA VAL A 302 2.81 18.79 -27.55
C VAL A 302 2.56 19.75 -28.71
N SER A 303 1.42 20.43 -28.74
CA SER A 303 1.09 21.34 -29.86
C SER A 303 2.07 22.51 -30.01
N PRO A 304 2.61 23.13 -28.94
CA PRO A 304 3.61 24.18 -29.09
C PRO A 304 4.90 23.71 -29.76
N LEU A 305 5.30 22.45 -29.54
CA LEU A 305 6.52 21.88 -30.11
C LEU A 305 6.42 21.64 -31.62
N LEU A 306 5.21 21.47 -32.16
CA LEU A 306 5.04 21.35 -33.61
C LEU A 306 5.23 22.68 -34.36
N LYS A 307 5.33 23.80 -33.64
CA LYS A 307 5.44 25.15 -34.20
C LYS A 307 6.84 25.75 -34.08
N VAL A 308 7.79 25.06 -33.45
CA VAL A 308 9.17 25.58 -33.31
C VAL A 308 9.98 25.37 -34.59
N GLU A 309 10.92 26.28 -34.87
CA GLU A 309 11.77 26.21 -36.07
C GLU A 309 12.73 25.02 -36.05
N SER A 310 13.20 24.64 -34.86
CA SER A 310 14.14 23.54 -34.67
C SER A 310 13.89 22.87 -33.32
N LEU A 311 13.76 21.54 -33.34
CA LEU A 311 13.52 20.71 -32.17
C LEU A 311 14.83 20.24 -31.54
N THR A 312 14.97 20.41 -30.23
CA THR A 312 16.02 19.72 -29.44
C THR A 312 15.71 18.24 -29.31
N GLU A 313 16.70 17.42 -28.93
CA GLU A 313 16.47 15.98 -28.69
C GLU A 313 15.44 15.74 -27.58
N ASP A 314 15.48 16.49 -26.47
CA ASP A 314 14.47 16.40 -25.40
C ASP A 314 13.05 16.70 -25.92
N GLN A 315 12.90 17.66 -26.84
CA GLN A 315 11.60 17.99 -27.44
C GLN A 315 11.14 16.89 -28.41
N LYS A 316 12.06 16.29 -29.17
CA LYS A 316 11.75 15.11 -30.00
C LYS A 316 11.34 13.92 -29.14
N ASP A 317 11.96 13.72 -27.98
CA ASP A 317 11.60 12.67 -27.04
C ASP A 317 10.15 12.80 -26.55
N ILE A 318 9.72 14.04 -26.22
CA ILE A 318 8.32 14.33 -25.86
C ILE A 318 7.37 13.96 -27.00
N LEU A 319 7.68 14.39 -28.23
CA LEU A 319 6.85 14.11 -29.40
C LEU A 319 6.83 12.62 -29.76
N ARG A 320 7.95 11.93 -29.60
CA ARG A 320 8.07 10.48 -29.83
C ARG A 320 7.24 9.69 -28.84
N GLU A 321 7.31 10.05 -27.56
CA GLU A 321 6.49 9.41 -26.54
C GLU A 321 4.99 9.61 -26.82
N TYR A 322 4.59 10.82 -27.21
CA TYR A 322 3.23 11.12 -27.63
C TYR A 322 2.80 10.24 -28.83
N TYR A 323 3.64 10.17 -29.87
CA TYR A 323 3.41 9.36 -31.06
C TYR A 323 3.21 7.89 -30.71
N LEU A 324 4.13 7.29 -29.93
CA LEU A 324 4.05 5.88 -29.56
C LEU A 324 2.77 5.55 -28.78
N LYS A 325 2.32 6.45 -27.90
CA LYS A 325 1.13 6.23 -27.08
C LYS A 325 -0.18 6.46 -27.84
N LYS A 326 -0.21 7.36 -28.84
CA LYS A 326 -1.45 7.77 -29.51
C LYS A 326 -1.62 7.18 -30.91
N HIS A 327 -0.53 7.02 -31.66
CA HIS A 327 -0.56 6.66 -33.07
C HIS A 327 0.06 5.29 -33.38
N ASP A 328 0.93 4.75 -32.53
CA ASP A 328 1.56 3.45 -32.76
C ASP A 328 0.71 2.30 -32.18
N ASP A 329 -0.05 1.63 -33.04
CA ASP A 329 -0.97 0.55 -32.62
C ASP A 329 -0.25 -0.69 -32.06
N GLU A 330 0.95 -0.99 -32.53
CA GLU A 330 1.73 -2.13 -32.02
C GLU A 330 2.25 -1.82 -30.61
N TYR A 331 2.78 -0.61 -30.41
CA TYR A 331 3.19 -0.14 -29.08
C TYR A 331 2.00 -0.12 -28.10
N LYS A 332 0.85 0.42 -28.51
CA LYS A 332 -0.40 0.40 -27.73
C LYS A 332 -0.83 -1.01 -27.37
N LYS A 333 -0.72 -1.97 -28.30
CA LYS A 333 -1.06 -3.37 -28.05
C LYS A 333 -0.16 -3.98 -26.98
N ILE A 334 1.16 -3.82 -27.10
CA ILE A 334 2.13 -4.35 -26.13
C ILE A 334 1.91 -3.71 -24.75
N ALA A 335 1.71 -2.39 -24.70
CA ALA A 335 1.39 -1.67 -23.47
C ALA A 335 0.09 -2.20 -22.83
N GLY A 336 -0.93 -2.48 -23.63
CA GLY A 336 -2.19 -3.07 -23.16
C GLY A 336 -2.04 -4.51 -22.65
N GLU A 337 -1.18 -5.32 -23.24
CA GLU A 337 -0.85 -6.67 -22.75
C GLU A 337 -0.13 -6.61 -21.40
N LEU A 338 0.87 -5.73 -21.27
CA LEU A 338 1.58 -5.48 -20.02
C LEU A 338 0.62 -5.04 -18.91
N ARG A 339 -0.31 -4.13 -19.23
CA ARG A 339 -1.33 -3.66 -18.31
C ARG A 339 -2.25 -4.80 -17.85
N LYS A 340 -2.78 -5.60 -18.77
CA LYS A 340 -3.64 -6.75 -18.45
C LYS A 340 -2.93 -7.77 -17.55
N ALA A 341 -1.64 -8.03 -17.80
CA ALA A 341 -0.84 -8.92 -16.97
C ALA A 341 -0.71 -8.38 -15.53
N ASN A 342 -0.38 -7.09 -15.37
CA ASN A 342 -0.29 -6.44 -14.06
C ASN A 342 -1.64 -6.38 -13.33
N ASP A 343 -2.73 -6.02 -14.02
CA ASP A 343 -4.10 -6.07 -13.49
C ASP A 343 -4.45 -7.46 -12.97
N ARG A 344 -4.08 -8.51 -13.73
CA ARG A 344 -4.33 -9.89 -13.34
C ARG A 344 -3.50 -10.28 -12.12
N ILE A 345 -2.21 -9.94 -12.07
CA ILE A 345 -1.33 -10.16 -10.91
C ILE A 345 -1.90 -9.47 -9.66
N ALA A 346 -2.30 -8.21 -9.76
CA ALA A 346 -2.90 -7.46 -8.66
C ALA A 346 -4.18 -8.12 -8.16
N SER A 347 -5.02 -8.60 -9.09
CA SER A 347 -6.25 -9.32 -8.74
C SER A 347 -5.95 -10.66 -8.05
N LEU A 348 -4.93 -11.39 -8.48
CA LEU A 348 -4.58 -12.73 -7.97
C LEU A 348 -3.89 -12.68 -6.60
N THR A 349 -3.18 -11.59 -6.30
CA THR A 349 -2.41 -11.43 -5.07
C THR A 349 -3.23 -10.85 -3.92
N LEU A 350 -4.53 -10.59 -4.13
CA LEU A 350 -5.44 -10.25 -3.03
C LEU A 350 -5.61 -11.44 -2.08
N PRO A 351 -5.49 -11.25 -0.76
CA PRO A 351 -5.72 -12.31 0.21
C PRO A 351 -7.15 -12.84 0.10
N ALA A 352 -7.27 -14.16 0.11
CA ALA A 352 -8.56 -14.85 0.01
C ALA A 352 -9.38 -14.69 1.29
N SER A 353 -8.71 -14.68 2.43
CA SER A 353 -9.32 -14.39 3.73
C SER A 353 -8.26 -13.86 4.70
N THR A 354 -8.69 -13.46 5.89
CA THR A 354 -7.80 -13.34 7.05
C THR A 354 -8.01 -14.55 7.96
N VAL A 355 -6.99 -14.91 8.73
CA VAL A 355 -7.06 -15.97 9.74
C VAL A 355 -6.49 -15.46 11.06
N MET A 356 -7.10 -15.83 12.18
CA MET A 356 -6.58 -15.50 13.50
C MET A 356 -5.34 -16.34 13.80
N VAL A 357 -4.34 -15.73 14.41
CA VAL A 357 -3.08 -16.38 14.80
C VAL A 357 -2.72 -15.98 16.22
N MET A 358 -1.92 -16.83 16.89
CA MET A 358 -1.28 -16.40 18.13
C MET A 358 -0.01 -15.63 17.79
N GLN A 359 0.13 -14.47 18.41
CA GLN A 359 1.32 -13.63 18.32
C GLN A 359 1.69 -13.17 19.73
N ASP A 360 3.00 -13.02 19.97
CA ASP A 360 3.51 -12.40 21.18
C ASP A 360 3.50 -10.87 21.05
N VAL A 361 3.38 -10.16 22.16
CA VAL A 361 3.44 -8.69 22.19
C VAL A 361 4.82 -8.20 21.72
N ALA A 362 4.84 -7.08 21.00
CA ALA A 362 6.09 -6.51 20.47
C ALA A 362 7.09 -6.14 21.58
N THR A 363 6.58 -5.64 22.71
CA THR A 363 7.36 -5.39 23.92
C THR A 363 7.02 -6.44 24.97
N PRO A 364 7.93 -7.37 25.31
CA PRO A 364 7.66 -8.44 26.26
C PRO A 364 7.19 -7.91 27.62
N ARG A 365 6.14 -8.52 28.17
CA ARG A 365 5.65 -8.24 29.52
C ARG A 365 6.62 -8.80 30.55
N GLU A 366 6.90 -8.01 31.58
CA GLU A 366 7.61 -8.51 32.75
C GLU A 366 6.74 -9.51 33.52
N THR A 367 7.37 -10.57 34.04
CA THR A 367 6.69 -11.61 34.81
C THR A 367 7.31 -11.70 36.20
N PHE A 368 6.46 -11.67 37.22
CA PHE A 368 6.85 -11.70 38.63
C PHE A 368 6.26 -12.92 39.33
N ILE A 369 6.97 -13.43 40.35
CA ILE A 369 6.41 -14.43 41.26
C ILE A 369 5.33 -13.75 42.09
N LEU A 370 4.12 -14.32 42.17
CA LEU A 370 3.05 -13.75 42.97
C LEU A 370 3.10 -14.21 44.42
N THR A 371 2.82 -13.29 45.35
CA THR A 371 2.75 -13.59 46.78
C THR A 371 1.55 -14.49 47.04
N ARG A 372 1.80 -15.74 47.46
CA ARG A 372 0.78 -16.78 47.67
C ARG A 372 -0.11 -17.04 46.44
N GLY A 373 0.34 -16.69 45.23
CA GLY A 373 -0.44 -16.85 44.00
C GLY A 373 -1.51 -15.80 43.75
N GLN A 374 -1.58 -14.72 44.54
CA GLN A 374 -2.57 -13.64 44.36
C GLN A 374 -2.20 -12.76 43.15
N TYR A 375 -3.10 -12.67 42.17
CA TYR A 375 -2.83 -12.04 40.87
C TYR A 375 -2.52 -10.54 40.96
N ASP A 376 -3.00 -9.86 42.01
CA ASP A 376 -2.81 -8.44 42.28
C ASP A 376 -1.64 -8.17 43.24
N GLN A 377 -0.89 -9.20 43.65
CA GLN A 377 0.26 -9.08 44.55
C GLN A 377 1.55 -9.64 43.93
N PRO A 378 2.09 -9.00 42.87
CA PRO A 378 3.42 -9.35 42.37
C PRO A 378 4.47 -9.09 43.45
N SER A 379 5.39 -10.02 43.63
CA SER A 379 6.59 -9.80 44.44
C SER A 379 7.67 -9.08 43.64
N ASP A 380 8.74 -8.65 44.30
CA ASP A 380 9.91 -8.04 43.66
C ASP A 380 10.76 -9.05 42.86
N THR A 381 10.40 -10.34 42.86
CA THR A 381 11.14 -11.37 42.15
C THR A 381 10.66 -11.51 40.70
N LYS A 382 11.39 -10.87 39.78
CA LYS A 382 11.23 -11.02 38.33
C LYS A 382 11.77 -12.37 37.84
N VAL A 383 11.09 -12.97 36.87
CA VAL A 383 11.53 -14.19 36.18
C VAL A 383 11.47 -14.02 34.66
N SER A 384 12.35 -14.74 33.97
CA SER A 384 12.38 -14.83 32.51
C SER A 384 11.80 -16.18 32.03
N PRO A 385 11.34 -16.27 30.77
CA PRO A 385 10.98 -17.54 30.16
C PRO A 385 12.15 -18.53 30.28
N THR A 386 11.95 -19.64 30.98
CA THR A 386 12.97 -20.67 31.14
C THR A 386 12.32 -22.05 31.29
N PRO A 387 12.80 -23.09 30.59
CA PRO A 387 12.26 -24.45 30.76
C PRO A 387 12.58 -24.97 32.17
N LEU A 388 11.65 -25.73 32.76
CA LEU A 388 11.76 -26.32 34.10
C LEU A 388 12.97 -27.22 34.27
N LEU A 389 13.37 -27.89 33.19
CA LEU A 389 14.46 -28.84 33.17
C LEU A 389 14.99 -28.90 31.74
N ARG A 390 16.20 -28.37 31.51
CA ARG A 390 16.88 -28.52 30.20
C ARG A 390 17.36 -29.97 30.07
N LEU A 391 16.42 -30.86 29.79
CA LEU A 391 16.66 -32.28 29.53
C LEU A 391 17.50 -32.50 28.28
N THR A 392 17.40 -31.58 27.35
CA THR A 392 18.20 -31.46 26.14
C THR A 392 18.60 -30.00 25.94
N ASP A 393 19.66 -29.79 25.16
CA ASP A 393 20.03 -28.47 24.70
C ASP A 393 18.97 -27.94 23.70
N PRO A 394 18.32 -26.80 23.98
CA PRO A 394 17.41 -26.16 23.02
C PRO A 394 18.10 -25.70 21.73
N GLY A 395 19.44 -25.67 21.68
CA GLY A 395 20.21 -25.20 20.55
C GLY A 395 20.31 -23.68 20.53
N ASN A 396 21.41 -23.15 19.98
CA ASN A 396 21.75 -21.72 20.03
C ASN A 396 20.79 -20.80 19.25
N GLU A 397 19.89 -21.35 18.42
CA GLU A 397 18.98 -20.57 17.57
C GLU A 397 17.51 -20.60 18.04
N SER A 398 17.21 -21.25 19.18
CA SER A 398 15.83 -21.32 19.67
C SER A 398 15.41 -20.00 20.33
N PRO A 399 14.34 -19.33 19.85
CA PRO A 399 13.89 -18.08 20.44
C PRO A 399 13.33 -18.28 21.86
N GLU A 400 13.53 -17.32 22.76
CA GLU A 400 13.03 -17.38 24.15
C GLU A 400 11.52 -17.07 24.27
N ASN A 401 10.71 -17.69 23.41
CA ASN A 401 9.28 -17.49 23.31
C ASN A 401 8.53 -18.82 23.15
N ARG A 402 7.21 -18.76 22.96
CA ARG A 402 6.37 -19.98 22.86
C ARG A 402 6.76 -20.89 21.70
N LEU A 403 7.24 -20.32 20.59
CA LEU A 403 7.71 -21.09 19.45
C LEU A 403 8.99 -21.87 19.79
N GLY A 404 9.96 -21.23 20.45
CA GLY A 404 11.17 -21.93 20.88
C GLY A 404 10.90 -22.99 21.95
N LEU A 405 9.98 -22.73 22.89
CA LEU A 405 9.53 -23.75 23.85
C LEU A 405 8.90 -24.96 23.14
N ALA A 406 8.05 -24.72 22.15
CA ALA A 406 7.43 -25.78 21.36
C ALA A 406 8.49 -26.58 20.57
N ASN A 407 9.36 -25.90 19.83
CA ASN A 407 10.42 -26.56 19.08
C ASN A 407 11.32 -27.42 19.98
N TRP A 408 11.68 -26.92 21.17
CA TRP A 408 12.45 -27.67 22.17
C TRP A 408 11.70 -28.91 22.67
N LEU A 409 10.42 -28.78 23.03
CA LEU A 409 9.61 -29.87 23.58
C LEU A 409 9.42 -31.03 22.58
N PHE A 410 9.41 -30.70 21.28
CA PHE A 410 9.23 -31.66 20.18
C PHE A 410 10.52 -32.03 19.45
N GLN A 411 11.71 -31.74 20.02
CA GLN A 411 12.95 -32.28 19.48
C GLN A 411 12.92 -33.82 19.47
N ASP A 412 13.41 -34.44 18.40
CA ASP A 412 13.42 -35.90 18.24
C ASP A 412 14.17 -36.63 19.38
N ASN A 413 15.16 -35.97 19.98
CA ASN A 413 15.95 -36.50 21.10
C ASN A 413 15.40 -36.14 22.49
N HIS A 414 14.22 -35.50 22.58
CA HIS A 414 13.66 -35.03 23.85
C HIS A 414 13.15 -36.21 24.70
N PRO A 415 13.75 -36.51 25.87
CA PRO A 415 13.50 -37.77 26.57
C PRO A 415 12.20 -37.76 27.38
N LEU A 416 11.53 -36.62 27.55
CA LEU A 416 10.40 -36.48 28.46
C LEU A 416 9.24 -37.42 28.11
N THR A 417 8.85 -37.50 26.83
CA THR A 417 7.77 -38.38 26.38
C THR A 417 8.05 -39.84 26.71
N SER A 418 9.26 -40.31 26.38
CA SER A 418 9.69 -41.67 26.68
C SER A 418 9.76 -41.95 28.18
N ARG A 419 10.25 -40.99 28.98
CA ARG A 419 10.34 -41.12 30.46
C ARG A 419 8.96 -41.22 31.10
N VAL A 420 8.01 -40.39 30.68
CA VAL A 420 6.62 -40.43 31.18
C VAL A 420 5.95 -41.73 30.78
N ALA A 421 6.12 -42.18 29.53
CA ALA A 421 5.56 -43.44 29.06
C ALA A 421 6.10 -44.65 29.86
N VAL A 422 7.42 -44.73 30.05
CA VAL A 422 8.06 -45.78 30.86
C VAL A 422 7.57 -45.75 32.31
N ASN A 423 7.45 -44.57 32.93
CA ASN A 423 6.93 -44.46 34.30
C ASN A 423 5.48 -44.95 34.41
N ARG A 424 4.65 -44.65 33.41
CA ARG A 424 3.26 -45.14 33.34
C ARG A 424 3.19 -46.65 33.16
N TYR A 425 3.96 -47.23 32.23
CA TYR A 425 4.02 -48.68 32.06
C TYR A 425 4.53 -49.40 33.31
N TRP A 426 5.55 -48.86 33.96
CA TRP A 426 6.07 -49.39 35.21
C TRP A 426 4.99 -49.41 36.31
N THR A 427 4.22 -48.33 36.42
CA THR A 427 3.12 -48.25 37.39
C THR A 427 2.04 -49.29 37.11
N LEU A 428 1.68 -49.49 35.84
CA LEU A 428 0.70 -50.52 35.45
C LEU A 428 1.14 -51.93 35.85
N LEU A 429 2.44 -52.22 35.75
CA LEU A 429 2.99 -53.54 36.06
C LEU A 429 3.21 -53.77 37.56
N PHE A 430 3.65 -52.75 38.29
CA PHE A 430 4.15 -52.89 39.66
C PHE A 430 3.32 -52.15 40.72
N GLY A 431 2.22 -51.50 40.33
CA GLY A 431 1.31 -50.76 41.22
C GLY A 431 1.87 -49.44 41.76
N ARG A 432 3.13 -49.11 41.45
CA ARG A 432 3.79 -47.84 41.82
C ARG A 432 4.80 -47.45 40.75
N GLY A 433 4.80 -46.18 40.35
CA GLY A 433 5.78 -45.65 39.39
C GLY A 433 7.19 -45.56 39.93
N ILE A 434 8.17 -45.54 39.02
CA ILE A 434 9.57 -45.20 39.30
C ILE A 434 9.62 -43.80 39.95
N VAL A 435 8.84 -42.88 39.40
CA VAL A 435 8.48 -41.62 40.02
C VAL A 435 7.04 -41.76 40.55
N PRO A 436 6.77 -41.41 41.82
CA PRO A 436 5.44 -41.59 42.43
C PRO A 436 4.31 -40.83 41.74
N THR A 437 4.61 -39.70 41.11
CA THR A 437 3.63 -38.88 40.38
C THR A 437 3.48 -39.37 38.95
N LEU A 438 2.23 -39.57 38.52
CA LEU A 438 1.87 -40.03 37.17
C LEU A 438 1.44 -38.88 36.24
N GLU A 439 1.23 -37.71 36.84
CA GLU A 439 0.85 -36.44 36.23
C GLU A 439 1.88 -35.37 36.59
#